data_AF-A0A2M6WI65-F1
#
_entry.id   AF-A0A2M6WI65-F1
#
_cell.length_a   1.000
_cell.length_b   1.000
_cell.length_c   1.000
_cell.angle_alpha   90.00
_cell.angle_beta   90.00
_cell.angle_gamma   90.00
#
_symmetry.space_group_name_H-M   'P 1'
#
loop_
_entity.id
_entity.type
_entity.pdbx_description
1 polymer ?
#
loop_
_entity_poly.entity_id
_entity_poly.type
_entity_poly.pdbx_seq_one_letter_code
_entity_poly.pdbx_strand_id
1 'polypeptide(L)'
;PENFEKLFSIHAELGFDGNLVRLVEATNNISPSGIKFVVSKKAKDIIISAPARAIKFVESKDYLQLKSELDAKVNQYKTEILIAGFIENVNIRGRIIEYLIAGEDEKLRESLVQALHNSNRIIPNFQTQNNLGDYIKIFQNFDTATDVKTKIMVLNSNPKAYNIDKVLEFLAKDKSVFMFYFIGIEPNKIVNQILISMFQTDLLKSTILLKHWSGRNSRGVTQFQGEVIHKLLLSPINTKIEQKESEQFLNTLIDL
;
A
#
# COMPACT_ATOMS: atom_id res chain seq x y z
N PRO A 1 -16.81 22.98 8.33
CA PRO A 1 -15.96 23.53 7.24
C PRO A 1 -16.34 24.99 6.97
N GLU A 2 -15.37 25.91 6.92
CA GLU A 2 -15.64 27.37 6.76
C GLU A 2 -16.50 27.73 5.54
N ASN A 3 -16.47 26.92 4.48
CA ASN A 3 -17.22 27.19 3.26
C ASN A 3 -18.54 26.39 3.12
N PHE A 4 -18.95 25.66 4.16
CA PHE A 4 -20.08 24.74 4.06
C PHE A 4 -21.40 25.47 3.78
N GLU A 5 -21.70 26.54 4.51
CA GLU A 5 -22.95 27.29 4.29
C GLU A 5 -23.00 27.92 2.91
N LYS A 6 -21.88 28.47 2.43
CA LYS A 6 -21.80 29.06 1.09
C LYS A 6 -22.03 28.02 -0.01
N LEU A 7 -21.42 26.84 0.12
CA LEU A 7 -21.63 25.72 -0.80
C LEU A 7 -23.07 25.19 -0.72
N PHE A 8 -23.62 25.06 0.48
CA PHE A 8 -24.98 24.58 0.69
C PHE A 8 -26.01 25.54 0.08
N SER A 9 -25.85 26.85 0.27
CA SER A 9 -26.77 27.86 -0.30
C SER A 9 -26.78 27.84 -1.83
N ILE A 10 -25.62 27.66 -2.48
CA ILE A 10 -25.53 27.52 -3.95
C ILE A 10 -26.33 26.30 -4.45
N HIS A 11 -26.38 25.21 -3.68
CA HIS A 11 -27.13 24.02 -4.05
C HIS A 11 -28.60 24.08 -3.64
N ALA A 12 -28.93 24.76 -2.53
CA ALA A 12 -30.30 24.87 -2.04
C ALA A 12 -31.24 25.59 -3.03
N GLU A 13 -30.73 26.54 -3.81
CA GLU A 13 -31.51 27.29 -4.81
C GLU A 13 -32.06 26.44 -5.97
N LEU A 14 -31.42 25.30 -6.29
CA LEU A 14 -31.80 24.43 -7.41
C LEU A 14 -32.89 23.40 -7.06
N GLY A 15 -33.26 23.27 -5.78
CA GLY A 15 -34.18 22.23 -5.31
C GLY A 15 -33.63 20.80 -5.46
N PHE A 16 -34.34 19.81 -4.93
CA PHE A 16 -33.89 18.42 -4.93
C PHE A 16 -33.80 17.84 -6.35
N ASP A 17 -34.86 17.99 -7.15
CA ASP A 17 -34.93 17.39 -8.49
C ASP A 17 -33.92 18.02 -9.47
N GLY A 18 -33.69 19.34 -9.39
CA GLY A 18 -32.69 20.03 -10.20
C GLY A 18 -31.26 19.62 -9.84
N ASN A 19 -30.97 19.43 -8.55
CA ASN A 19 -29.69 18.89 -8.12
C ASN A 19 -29.51 17.42 -8.53
N LEU A 20 -30.57 16.61 -8.48
CA LEU A 20 -30.53 15.21 -8.90
C LEU A 20 -30.18 15.09 -10.38
N VAL A 21 -30.84 15.84 -11.26
CA VAL A 21 -30.53 15.88 -12.69
C VAL A 21 -29.08 16.31 -12.92
N ARG A 22 -28.63 17.38 -12.25
CA ARG A 22 -27.25 17.87 -12.37
C ARG A 22 -26.21 16.86 -11.88
N LEU A 23 -26.49 16.11 -10.80
CA LEU A 23 -25.62 15.04 -10.31
C LEU A 23 -25.60 13.86 -11.29
N VAL A 24 -26.73 13.50 -11.88
CA VAL A 24 -26.83 12.46 -12.92
C VAL A 24 -26.07 12.88 -14.17
N GLU A 25 -26.22 14.12 -14.64
CA GLU A 25 -25.47 14.68 -15.76
C GLU A 25 -23.96 14.78 -15.47
N ALA A 26 -23.58 15.23 -14.28
CA ALA A 26 -22.19 15.25 -13.84
C ALA A 26 -21.60 13.83 -13.79
N THR A 27 -22.41 12.83 -13.43
CA THR A 27 -22.02 11.40 -13.44
C THR A 27 -21.87 10.89 -14.87
N ASN A 28 -22.75 11.28 -15.79
CA ASN A 28 -22.66 10.93 -17.22
C ASN A 28 -21.43 11.57 -17.89
N ASN A 29 -20.98 12.73 -17.40
CA ASN A 29 -19.77 13.40 -17.87
C ASN A 29 -18.47 12.88 -17.24
N ILE A 30 -18.54 11.86 -16.36
CA ILE A 30 -17.32 11.23 -15.83
C ILE A 30 -16.67 10.42 -16.94
N SER A 31 -15.66 11.02 -17.56
CA SER A 31 -14.78 10.32 -18.49
C SER A 31 -13.82 9.41 -17.72
N PRO A 32 -13.56 8.19 -18.21
CA PRO A 32 -12.68 7.25 -17.54
C PRO A 32 -11.26 7.81 -17.39
N SER A 33 -10.84 8.07 -16.15
CA SER A 33 -9.44 8.36 -15.83
C SER A 33 -8.77 7.07 -15.34
N GLY A 34 -7.88 6.48 -16.14
CA GLY A 34 -7.13 5.26 -15.81
C GLY A 34 -6.96 4.30 -16.99
N ILE A 35 -5.93 3.45 -16.91
CA ILE A 35 -5.68 2.40 -17.91
C ILE A 35 -5.83 1.04 -17.21
N LYS A 36 -6.85 0.27 -17.59
CA LYS A 36 -7.02 -1.12 -17.16
C LYS A 36 -5.90 -1.95 -17.81
N PHE A 37 -5.14 -2.68 -17.02
CA PHE A 37 -4.06 -3.51 -17.55
C PHE A 37 -4.65 -4.67 -18.37
N VAL A 38 -4.24 -4.80 -19.63
CA VAL A 38 -4.72 -5.87 -20.51
C VAL A 38 -3.87 -7.12 -20.30
N VAL A 39 -4.46 -8.12 -19.64
CA VAL A 39 -3.78 -9.38 -19.36
C VAL A 39 -3.79 -10.24 -20.62
N SER A 40 -2.68 -10.28 -21.36
CA SER A 40 -2.49 -11.21 -22.48
C SER A 40 -2.38 -12.65 -21.99
N LYS A 41 -2.52 -13.63 -22.90
CA LYS A 41 -2.34 -15.05 -22.57
C LYS A 41 -0.98 -15.33 -21.93
N LYS A 42 0.10 -14.77 -22.49
CA LYS A 42 1.45 -14.87 -21.93
C LYS A 42 1.55 -14.22 -20.54
N ALA A 43 0.97 -13.02 -20.38
CA ALA A 43 0.97 -12.34 -19.08
C ALA A 43 0.20 -13.14 -18.03
N LYS A 44 -0.91 -13.78 -18.39
CA LYS A 44 -1.68 -14.65 -17.49
C LYS A 44 -0.82 -15.80 -16.96
N ASP A 45 -0.08 -16.49 -17.82
CA ASP A 45 0.80 -17.60 -17.40
C ASP A 45 1.90 -17.13 -16.42
N ILE A 46 2.46 -15.93 -16.66
CA ILE A 46 3.47 -15.34 -15.77
C ILE A 46 2.85 -14.88 -14.44
N ILE A 47 1.66 -14.28 -14.47
CA ILE A 47 0.95 -13.85 -13.25
C ILE A 47 0.60 -15.07 -12.39
N ILE A 48 0.00 -16.11 -12.98
CA ILE A 48 -0.42 -17.30 -12.24
C ILE A 48 0.77 -18.05 -11.62
N SER A 49 1.97 -17.95 -12.20
CA SER A 49 3.19 -18.52 -11.58
C SER A 49 3.82 -17.64 -10.49
N ALA A 50 3.27 -16.44 -10.21
CA ALA A 50 3.80 -15.54 -9.18
C ALA A 50 3.85 -16.14 -7.76
N PRO A 51 2.86 -16.92 -7.29
CA PRO A 51 2.93 -17.55 -5.97
C PRO A 51 4.14 -18.50 -5.84
N ALA A 52 4.47 -19.26 -6.90
CA ALA A 52 5.64 -20.12 -6.92
C ALA A 52 6.96 -19.33 -6.86
N ARG A 53 7.02 -18.15 -7.52
CA ARG A 53 8.18 -17.24 -7.39
C ARG A 53 8.30 -16.70 -5.97
N ALA A 54 7.19 -16.29 -5.36
CA ALA A 54 7.17 -15.78 -4.01
C ALA A 54 7.60 -16.83 -2.97
N ILE A 55 7.15 -18.09 -3.11
CA ILE A 55 7.59 -19.23 -2.28
C ILE A 55 9.12 -19.36 -2.35
N LYS A 56 9.67 -19.45 -3.57
CA LYS A 56 11.12 -19.53 -3.77
C LYS A 56 11.86 -18.34 -3.16
N PHE A 57 11.30 -17.14 -3.25
CA PHE A 57 11.90 -15.95 -2.68
C PHE A 57 11.92 -15.98 -1.16
N VAL A 58 10.81 -16.25 -0.49
CA VAL A 58 10.75 -16.24 1.00
C VAL A 58 11.63 -17.32 1.65
N GLU A 59 11.97 -18.37 0.90
CA GLU A 59 12.91 -19.43 1.31
C GLU A 59 14.37 -19.12 0.96
N SER A 60 14.64 -18.02 0.25
CA SER A 60 15.97 -17.67 -0.26
C SER A 60 16.78 -16.79 0.68
N LYS A 61 18.09 -16.71 0.42
CA LYS A 61 18.99 -15.74 1.07
C LYS A 61 18.67 -14.29 0.68
N ASP A 62 18.12 -14.08 -0.52
CA ASP A 62 17.74 -12.75 -1.02
C ASP A 62 16.62 -12.14 -0.17
N TYR A 63 15.69 -12.96 0.33
CA TYR A 63 14.68 -12.53 1.31
C TYR A 63 15.30 -12.10 2.63
N LEU A 64 16.24 -12.89 3.18
CA LEU A 64 16.94 -12.52 4.42
C LEU A 64 17.72 -11.21 4.26
N GLN A 65 18.36 -11.02 3.11
CA GLN A 65 19.06 -9.78 2.80
C GLN A 65 18.10 -8.59 2.71
N LEU A 66 17.00 -8.71 1.95
CA LEU A 66 15.99 -7.65 1.85
C LEU A 66 15.43 -7.28 3.22
N LYS A 67 15.09 -8.29 4.03
CA LYS A 67 14.58 -8.07 5.39
C LYS A 67 15.61 -7.34 6.25
N SER A 68 16.87 -7.79 6.25
CA SER A 68 17.92 -7.18 7.07
C SER A 68 18.18 -5.72 6.69
N GLU A 69 18.09 -5.37 5.41
CA GLU A 69 18.27 -3.99 4.94
C GLU A 69 17.12 -3.08 5.40
N LEU A 70 15.88 -3.54 5.26
CA LEU A 70 14.70 -2.80 5.74
C LEU A 70 14.70 -2.65 7.27
N ASP A 71 15.02 -3.72 8.00
CA ASP A 71 15.16 -3.69 9.46
C ASP A 71 16.27 -2.72 9.90
N ALA A 72 17.39 -2.67 9.18
CA ALA A 72 18.47 -1.71 9.44
C ALA A 72 18.00 -0.27 9.26
N LYS A 73 17.20 0.02 8.23
CA LYS A 73 16.60 1.35 8.02
C LYS A 73 15.63 1.73 9.13
N VAL A 74 14.80 0.81 9.60
CA VAL A 74 13.92 1.04 10.74
C VAL A 74 14.72 1.33 12.01
N ASN A 75 15.80 0.58 12.25
CA ASN A 75 16.66 0.81 13.41
C ASN A 75 17.39 2.17 13.32
N GLN A 76 17.86 2.54 12.12
CA GLN A 76 18.54 3.81 11.87
C GLN A 76 17.63 5.01 12.16
N TYR A 77 16.36 4.97 11.75
CA TYR A 77 15.40 6.07 11.91
C TYR A 77 14.36 5.81 13.00
N LYS A 78 14.69 4.97 13.99
CA LYS A 78 13.74 4.53 15.02
C LYS A 78 13.10 5.70 15.77
N THR A 79 13.91 6.69 16.16
CA THR A 79 13.44 7.86 16.89
C THR A 79 12.44 8.67 16.06
N GLU A 80 12.77 8.92 14.80
CA GLU A 80 11.96 9.69 13.86
C GLU A 80 10.66 8.97 13.50
N ILE A 81 10.70 7.65 13.35
CA ILE A 81 9.50 6.83 13.14
C ILE A 81 8.55 6.94 14.34
N LEU A 82 9.06 6.94 15.56
CA LEU A 82 8.23 7.10 16.77
C LEU A 82 7.65 8.52 16.87
N ILE A 83 8.44 9.55 16.58
CA ILE A 83 7.95 10.95 16.54
C ILE A 83 6.85 11.09 15.47
N ALA A 84 7.09 10.57 14.26
CA ALA A 84 6.09 10.58 13.19
C ALA A 84 4.82 9.82 13.58
N GLY A 85 4.93 8.79 14.44
CA GLY A 85 3.82 8.05 15.03
C GLY A 85 2.74 8.94 15.69
N PHE A 86 3.14 10.10 16.23
CA PHE A 86 2.24 11.06 16.89
C PHE A 86 1.53 12.03 15.93
N ILE A 87 1.91 12.05 14.64
CA ILE A 87 1.26 12.90 13.64
C ILE A 87 -0.18 12.41 13.45
N GLU A 88 -1.18 13.24 13.74
CA GLU A 88 -2.60 12.86 13.64
C GLU A 88 -3.02 12.50 12.22
N ASN A 89 -2.57 13.27 11.23
CA ASN A 89 -2.89 13.05 9.82
C ASN A 89 -2.24 11.74 9.33
N VAL A 90 -3.06 10.71 9.17
CA VAL A 90 -2.67 9.35 8.79
C VAL A 90 -1.88 9.32 7.47
N ASN A 91 -2.26 10.15 6.50
CA ASN A 91 -1.59 10.18 5.20
C ASN A 91 -0.20 10.81 5.32
N ILE A 92 -0.06 11.91 6.05
CA ILE A 92 1.24 12.57 6.26
C ILE A 92 2.16 11.64 7.07
N ARG A 93 1.64 11.07 8.16
CA ARG A 93 2.35 10.10 8.99
C ARG A 93 2.89 8.92 8.19
N GLY A 94 2.02 8.26 7.43
CA GLY A 94 2.39 7.08 6.63
C GLY A 94 3.48 7.41 5.62
N ARG A 95 3.34 8.52 4.90
CA ARG A 95 4.29 8.95 3.87
C ARG A 95 5.65 9.34 4.44
N ILE A 96 5.70 9.95 5.63
CA ILE A 96 6.98 10.24 6.30
C ILE A 96 7.69 8.94 6.68
N ILE A 97 6.99 8.01 7.34
CA ILE A 97 7.60 6.75 7.77
C ILE A 97 8.07 5.93 6.57
N GLU A 98 7.24 5.83 5.53
CA GLU A 98 7.59 5.23 4.23
C GLU A 98 8.88 5.85 3.68
N TYR A 99 8.95 7.17 3.61
CA TYR A 99 10.10 7.88 3.06
C TYR A 99 11.38 7.71 3.90
N LEU A 100 11.27 7.66 5.23
CA LEU A 100 12.41 7.39 6.12
C LEU A 100 13.03 6.01 5.83
N ILE A 101 12.20 5.03 5.43
CA ILE A 101 12.64 3.65 5.20
C ILE A 101 13.09 3.42 3.76
N ALA A 102 12.31 3.92 2.80
CA ALA A 102 12.41 3.56 1.39
C ALA A 102 12.73 4.73 0.45
N GLY A 103 12.68 5.98 0.93
CA GLY A 103 12.98 7.16 0.11
C GLY A 103 14.44 7.20 -0.31
N GLU A 104 14.74 7.66 -1.53
CA GLU A 104 16.10 7.66 -2.09
C GLU A 104 16.84 9.00 -1.94
N ASP A 105 16.12 10.14 -1.90
CA ASP A 105 16.73 11.47 -1.77
C ASP A 105 17.08 11.75 -0.30
N GLU A 106 18.39 11.68 -0.01
CA GLU A 106 18.98 11.90 1.30
C GLU A 106 18.78 13.33 1.82
N LYS A 107 18.83 14.35 0.95
CA LYS A 107 18.63 15.74 1.37
C LYS A 107 17.21 15.95 1.88
N LEU A 108 16.24 15.40 1.16
CA LEU A 108 14.85 15.41 1.61
C LEU A 108 14.72 14.62 2.92
N ARG A 109 15.38 13.47 3.06
CA ARG A 109 15.34 12.67 4.29
C ARG A 109 15.90 13.45 5.49
N GLU A 110 17.07 14.06 5.35
CA GLU A 110 17.67 14.92 6.37
C GLU A 110 16.74 16.09 6.75
N SER A 111 16.08 16.71 5.77
CA SER A 111 15.14 17.80 6.03
C SER A 111 13.91 17.33 6.83
N LEU A 112 13.41 16.11 6.56
CA LEU A 112 12.31 15.50 7.30
C LEU A 112 12.72 15.17 8.73
N VAL A 113 13.90 14.58 8.92
CA VAL A 113 14.49 14.31 10.25
C VAL A 113 14.56 15.62 11.04
N GLN A 114 15.12 16.68 10.47
CA GLN A 114 15.19 17.98 11.14
C GLN A 114 13.81 18.59 11.43
N ALA A 115 12.81 18.38 10.57
CA ALA A 115 11.46 18.86 10.80
C ALA A 115 10.78 18.12 11.97
N LEU A 116 10.96 16.80 12.08
CA LEU A 116 10.41 16.00 13.16
C LEU A 116 10.99 16.38 14.54
N HIS A 117 12.28 16.74 14.59
CA HIS A 117 12.93 17.17 15.84
C HIS A 117 12.58 18.62 16.25
N ASN A 118 12.04 19.42 15.34
CA ASN A 118 11.71 20.82 15.59
C ASN A 118 10.20 21.03 15.48
N SER A 119 9.51 21.08 16.62
CA SER A 119 8.04 21.24 16.72
C SER A 119 7.47 22.49 16.01
N ASN A 120 8.31 23.46 15.63
CA ASN A 120 7.92 24.68 14.91
C ASN A 120 8.21 24.63 13.39
N ARG A 121 8.75 23.53 12.84
CA ARG A 121 9.03 23.42 11.40
C ARG A 121 7.88 22.77 10.65
N ILE A 122 7.47 23.42 9.57
CA ILE A 122 6.51 22.87 8.60
C ILE A 122 7.17 21.65 7.95
N ILE A 123 6.49 20.49 8.01
CA ILE A 123 6.92 19.30 7.27
C ILE A 123 6.97 19.67 5.79
N PRO A 124 8.13 19.54 5.11
CA PRO A 124 8.25 19.89 3.71
C PRO A 124 7.21 19.13 2.88
N ASN A 125 6.60 19.80 1.92
CA ASN A 125 5.70 19.11 1.00
C ASN A 125 6.54 18.26 0.05
N PHE A 126 6.41 16.94 0.13
CA PHE A 126 7.01 16.02 -0.82
C PHE A 126 5.91 15.19 -1.47
N GLN A 127 6.18 14.70 -2.68
CA GLN A 127 5.33 13.73 -3.37
C GLN A 127 6.02 12.37 -3.31
N THR A 128 5.28 11.33 -2.93
CA THR A 128 5.74 9.95 -3.06
C THR A 128 5.29 9.48 -4.44
N GLN A 129 6.15 8.75 -5.14
CA GLN A 129 5.79 8.29 -6.48
C GLN A 129 4.60 7.33 -6.37
N ASN A 130 3.63 7.45 -7.28
CA ASN A 130 2.48 6.54 -7.34
C ASN A 130 2.88 5.19 -7.95
N ASN A 131 3.95 4.56 -7.45
CA ASN A 131 4.41 3.24 -7.88
C ASN A 131 3.64 2.14 -7.14
N LEU A 132 3.93 0.87 -7.45
CA LEU A 132 3.30 -0.26 -6.78
C LEU A 132 3.90 -0.51 -5.37
N GLY A 133 5.20 -0.29 -5.22
CA GLY A 133 5.90 -0.41 -3.95
C GLY A 133 6.87 0.75 -3.76
N ASP A 134 7.29 0.94 -2.52
CA ASP A 134 8.09 2.08 -2.07
C ASP A 134 9.59 1.77 -2.17
N TYR A 135 9.96 0.50 -2.01
CA TYR A 135 11.33 0.03 -2.08
C TYR A 135 11.49 -1.03 -3.18
N ILE A 136 12.35 -0.75 -4.18
CA ILE A 136 12.64 -1.66 -5.28
C ILE A 136 14.04 -2.24 -5.08
N LYS A 137 14.16 -3.56 -5.23
CA LYS A 137 15.46 -4.22 -5.23
C LYS A 137 15.53 -5.36 -6.22
N ILE A 138 16.57 -5.34 -7.05
CA ILE A 138 16.84 -6.33 -8.08
C ILE A 138 17.92 -7.28 -7.58
N PHE A 139 17.59 -8.57 -7.54
CA PHE A 139 18.48 -9.69 -7.29
C PHE A 139 18.75 -10.44 -8.60
N GLN A 140 19.64 -11.42 -8.58
CA GLN A 140 19.92 -12.23 -9.76
C GLN A 140 18.65 -12.91 -10.31
N ASN A 141 17.83 -13.46 -9.40
CA ASN A 141 16.67 -14.28 -9.73
C ASN A 141 15.32 -13.62 -9.42
N PHE A 142 15.31 -12.46 -8.75
CA PHE A 142 14.09 -11.82 -8.26
C PHE A 142 14.13 -10.30 -8.44
N ASP A 143 13.06 -9.75 -8.98
CA ASP A 143 12.83 -8.31 -9.04
C ASP A 143 11.77 -7.99 -7.99
N THR A 144 12.20 -7.45 -6.85
CA THR A 144 11.31 -7.21 -5.72
C THR A 144 10.77 -5.79 -5.75
N ALA A 145 9.48 -5.66 -5.46
CA ALA A 145 8.85 -4.40 -5.10
C ALA A 145 8.23 -4.58 -3.71
N THR A 146 8.57 -3.68 -2.79
CA THR A 146 8.13 -3.77 -1.39
C THR A 146 7.36 -2.52 -1.02
N ASP A 147 6.12 -2.69 -0.59
CA ASP A 147 5.26 -1.63 -0.07
C ASP A 147 5.35 -1.58 1.47
N VAL A 148 5.66 -0.41 2.01
CA VAL A 148 5.88 -0.19 3.44
C VAL A 148 4.58 0.27 4.08
N LYS A 149 4.16 -0.40 5.15
CA LYS A 149 2.88 -0.14 5.82
C LYS A 149 3.05 -0.04 7.32
N THR A 150 2.69 1.11 7.88
CA THR A 150 2.69 1.31 9.34
C THR A 150 1.33 0.94 9.95
N LYS A 151 1.35 0.13 11.01
CA LYS A 151 0.18 -0.19 11.85
C LYS A 151 0.38 0.42 13.24
N ILE A 152 -0.46 1.38 13.60
CA ILE A 152 -0.55 1.85 15.00
C ILE A 152 -1.31 0.77 15.77
N MET A 153 -0.65 0.10 16.71
CA MET A 153 -1.18 -1.12 17.33
C MET A 153 -2.44 -0.86 18.18
N VAL A 154 -2.54 0.35 18.75
CA VAL A 154 -3.71 0.78 19.54
C VAL A 154 -4.90 1.26 18.69
N LEU A 155 -4.77 1.33 17.37
CA LEU A 155 -5.82 1.82 16.47
C LEU A 155 -6.39 0.71 15.58
N ASN A 156 -7.72 0.69 15.48
CA ASN A 156 -8.47 -0.19 14.59
C ASN A 156 -8.55 0.40 13.17
N SER A 157 -7.44 0.35 12.44
CA SER A 157 -7.34 0.80 11.06
C SER A 157 -7.24 -0.37 10.06
N ASN A 158 -7.94 -0.24 8.93
CA ASN A 158 -7.88 -1.16 7.79
C ASN A 158 -7.15 -0.49 6.62
N PRO A 159 -5.84 -0.75 6.43
CA PRO A 159 -5.06 -0.05 5.41
C PRO A 159 -5.47 -0.49 4.00
N LYS A 160 -5.48 0.47 3.07
CA LYS A 160 -5.51 0.14 1.64
C LYS A 160 -4.24 -0.67 1.31
N ALA A 161 -4.41 -1.72 0.53
CA ALA A 161 -3.33 -2.64 0.18
C ALA A 161 -2.69 -2.22 -1.15
N TYR A 162 -3.29 -2.57 -2.28
CA TYR A 162 -2.75 -2.25 -3.60
C TYR A 162 -3.83 -1.95 -4.63
N ASN A 163 -3.42 -1.28 -5.72
CA ASN A 163 -4.23 -1.22 -6.94
C ASN A 163 -4.09 -2.52 -7.73
N ILE A 164 -5.23 -3.07 -8.18
CA ILE A 164 -5.27 -4.39 -8.80
C ILE A 164 -4.53 -4.39 -10.14
N ASP A 165 -4.75 -3.39 -10.99
CA ASP A 165 -4.09 -3.30 -12.31
C ASP A 165 -2.57 -3.15 -12.18
N LYS A 166 -2.09 -2.31 -11.25
CA LYS A 166 -0.65 -2.17 -10.99
C LYS A 166 0.00 -3.46 -10.52
N VAL A 167 -0.68 -4.23 -9.67
CA VAL A 167 -0.20 -5.53 -9.24
C VAL A 167 -0.15 -6.51 -10.40
N LEU A 168 -1.21 -6.61 -11.19
CA LEU A 168 -1.24 -7.53 -12.34
C LEU A 168 -0.15 -7.18 -13.37
N GLU A 169 0.06 -5.89 -13.63
CA GLU A 169 1.12 -5.40 -14.50
C GLU A 169 2.52 -5.79 -13.96
N PHE A 170 2.76 -5.59 -12.67
CA PHE A 170 4.03 -5.97 -12.05
C PHE A 170 4.24 -7.48 -12.06
N LEU A 171 3.21 -8.26 -11.71
CA LEU A 171 3.26 -9.72 -11.66
C LEU A 171 3.39 -10.37 -13.04
N ALA A 172 3.15 -9.63 -14.12
CA ALA A 172 3.40 -10.09 -15.49
C ALA A 172 4.89 -10.07 -15.89
N LYS A 173 5.80 -9.65 -15.00
CA LYS A 173 7.26 -9.69 -15.22
C LYS A 173 7.85 -11.00 -14.68
N ASP A 174 8.78 -11.60 -15.43
CA ASP A 174 9.27 -12.97 -15.20
C ASP A 174 9.89 -13.22 -13.82
N LYS A 175 10.48 -12.20 -13.19
CA LYS A 175 11.16 -12.31 -11.88
C LYS A 175 10.42 -11.59 -10.75
N SER A 176 9.24 -11.05 -11.00
CA SER A 176 8.55 -10.18 -10.06
C SER A 176 8.21 -10.89 -8.76
N VAL A 177 8.50 -10.24 -7.62
CA VAL A 177 8.01 -10.65 -6.30
C VAL A 177 7.52 -9.41 -5.55
N PHE A 178 6.24 -9.41 -5.18
CA PHE A 178 5.64 -8.29 -4.46
C PHE A 178 5.53 -8.59 -2.97
N MET A 179 6.11 -7.70 -2.17
CA MET A 179 6.24 -7.85 -0.73
C MET A 179 5.59 -6.68 -0.01
N PHE A 180 5.21 -6.93 1.23
CA PHE A 180 4.84 -5.91 2.20
C PHE A 180 5.84 -5.92 3.34
N TYR A 181 6.26 -4.73 3.75
CA TYR A 181 7.02 -4.53 4.97
C TYR A 181 6.15 -3.79 5.98
N PHE A 182 5.62 -4.54 6.95
CA PHE A 182 4.78 -3.99 7.99
C PHE A 182 5.60 -3.61 9.22
N ILE A 183 5.29 -2.45 9.79
CA ILE A 183 5.87 -1.97 11.04
C ILE A 183 4.75 -1.70 12.03
N GLY A 184 4.76 -2.43 13.14
CA GLY A 184 3.87 -2.21 14.26
C GLY A 184 4.47 -1.19 15.21
N ILE A 185 3.76 -0.08 15.46
CA ILE A 185 4.20 0.94 16.40
C ILE A 185 3.16 1.18 17.50
N GLU A 186 3.68 1.39 18.70
CA GLU A 186 2.99 1.94 19.86
C GLU A 186 3.65 3.28 20.21
N PRO A 187 3.00 4.15 21.01
CA PRO A 187 3.51 5.51 21.29
C PRO A 187 5.00 5.57 21.67
N ASN A 188 5.51 4.57 22.38
CA ASN A 188 6.88 4.60 22.93
C ASN A 188 7.81 3.52 22.35
N LYS A 189 7.34 2.67 21.42
CA LYS A 189 8.15 1.58 20.89
C LYS A 189 7.67 1.10 19.53
N ILE A 190 8.62 0.59 18.75
CA ILE A 190 8.32 -0.28 17.62
C ILE A 190 8.09 -1.68 18.19
N VAL A 191 6.88 -2.20 18.03
CA VAL A 191 6.45 -3.50 18.56
C VAL A 191 7.12 -4.63 17.79
N ASN A 192 7.05 -4.58 16.46
CA ASN A 192 7.67 -5.56 15.58
C ASN A 192 7.77 -5.04 14.14
N GLN A 193 8.58 -5.71 13.32
CA GLN A 193 8.60 -5.53 11.86
C GLN A 193 8.55 -6.89 11.16
N ILE A 194 7.79 -6.98 10.08
CA ILE A 194 7.66 -8.22 9.32
C ILE A 194 7.67 -7.94 7.81
N LEU A 195 8.44 -8.75 7.07
CA LEU A 195 8.46 -8.76 5.61
C LEU A 195 7.65 -9.98 5.15
N ILE A 196 6.56 -9.78 4.43
CA ILE A 196 5.71 -10.88 3.94
C ILE A 196 5.31 -10.70 2.49
N SER A 197 5.11 -11.81 1.80
CA SER A 197 4.54 -11.80 0.45
C SER A 197 3.09 -11.35 0.47
N MET A 198 2.62 -10.72 -0.62
CA MET A 198 1.19 -10.49 -0.82
C MET A 198 0.35 -11.79 -0.80
N PHE A 199 1.00 -12.95 -0.97
CA PHE A 199 0.39 -14.27 -0.95
C PHE A 199 0.45 -14.98 0.41
N GLN A 200 0.91 -14.31 1.48
CA GLN A 200 0.88 -14.90 2.82
C GLN A 200 -0.56 -15.30 3.17
N THR A 201 -0.74 -16.53 3.67
CA THR A 201 -2.05 -17.18 3.79
C THR A 201 -3.11 -16.34 4.51
N ASP A 202 -2.79 -15.77 5.67
CA ASP A 202 -3.76 -15.02 6.47
C ASP A 202 -4.07 -13.66 5.84
N LEU A 203 -3.05 -12.99 5.31
CA LEU A 203 -3.17 -11.72 4.60
C LEU A 203 -4.03 -11.88 3.34
N LEU A 204 -3.79 -12.94 2.55
CA LEU A 204 -4.55 -13.23 1.33
C LEU A 204 -6.02 -13.52 1.65
N LYS A 205 -6.30 -14.39 2.64
CA LYS A 205 -7.67 -14.73 3.05
C LYS A 205 -8.46 -13.55 3.61
N SER A 206 -7.78 -12.57 4.16
CA SER A 206 -8.39 -11.36 4.73
C SER A 206 -8.38 -10.16 3.79
N THR A 207 -7.97 -10.34 2.54
CA THR A 207 -7.96 -9.26 1.54
C THR A 207 -9.38 -8.99 1.04
N ILE A 208 -9.82 -7.75 1.19
CA ILE A 208 -11.13 -7.25 0.74
C ILE A 208 -10.95 -6.58 -0.63
N LEU A 209 -11.76 -6.99 -1.61
CA LEU A 209 -11.78 -6.38 -2.95
C LEU A 209 -12.71 -5.17 -2.97
N LEU A 210 -12.18 -4.00 -3.33
CA LEU A 210 -12.95 -2.76 -3.47
C LEU A 210 -12.98 -2.36 -4.95
N LYS A 211 -14.08 -2.73 -5.63
CA LYS A 211 -14.33 -2.34 -7.02
C LYS A 211 -14.53 -0.81 -7.10
N HIS A 212 -14.09 -0.19 -8.19
CA HIS A 212 -14.38 1.23 -8.41
C HIS A 212 -15.82 1.43 -8.87
N TRP A 213 -16.39 2.60 -8.51
CA TRP A 213 -17.64 3.13 -9.06
C TRP A 213 -17.43 3.57 -10.52
N SER A 214 -18.53 3.69 -11.28
CA SER A 214 -18.54 4.11 -12.69
C SER A 214 -17.64 5.31 -12.96
N GLY A 215 -16.84 5.25 -14.03
CA GLY A 215 -15.97 6.35 -14.46
C GLY A 215 -14.49 6.24 -14.10
N ARG A 216 -14.03 5.11 -13.54
CA ARG A 216 -12.60 4.74 -13.51
C ARG A 216 -12.39 3.47 -14.32
N ASN A 217 -11.57 3.55 -15.37
CA ASN A 217 -11.21 2.39 -16.19
C ASN A 217 -10.10 1.59 -15.51
N SER A 218 -10.41 0.99 -14.35
CA SER A 218 -9.54 0.10 -13.58
C SER A 218 -10.35 -0.89 -12.75
N ARG A 219 -9.73 -2.02 -12.38
CA ARG A 219 -10.37 -3.14 -11.66
C ARG A 219 -10.72 -2.82 -10.20
N GLY A 220 -10.13 -1.77 -9.63
CA GLY A 220 -10.29 -1.44 -8.22
C GLY A 220 -8.99 -1.43 -7.45
N VAL A 221 -9.16 -1.41 -6.13
CA VAL A 221 -8.09 -1.55 -5.14
C VAL A 221 -8.46 -2.65 -4.15
N THR A 222 -7.49 -3.10 -3.38
CA THR A 222 -7.70 -4.03 -2.27
C THR A 222 -7.51 -3.31 -0.94
N GLN A 223 -8.08 -3.89 0.13
CA GLN A 223 -7.91 -3.43 1.49
C GLN A 223 -7.65 -4.62 2.41
N PHE A 224 -6.79 -4.45 3.40
CA PHE A 224 -6.55 -5.48 4.41
C PHE A 224 -7.44 -5.27 5.63
N GLN A 225 -7.80 -6.40 6.27
CA GLN A 225 -8.29 -6.37 7.64
C GLN A 225 -7.12 -6.07 8.60
N GLY A 226 -7.19 -4.93 9.28
CA GLY A 226 -6.14 -4.47 10.20
C GLY A 226 -5.83 -5.43 11.33
N GLU A 227 -6.83 -6.19 11.79
CA GLU A 227 -6.69 -7.22 12.82
C GLU A 227 -5.75 -8.36 12.39
N VAL A 228 -5.74 -8.71 11.11
CA VAL A 228 -4.82 -9.75 10.61
C VAL A 228 -3.38 -9.24 10.60
N ILE A 229 -3.16 -8.00 10.16
CA ILE A 229 -1.84 -7.35 10.23
C ILE A 229 -1.38 -7.25 11.70
N HIS A 230 -2.29 -6.87 12.60
CA HIS A 230 -2.00 -6.81 14.04
C HIS A 230 -1.52 -8.17 14.57
N LYS A 231 -2.23 -9.26 14.26
CA LYS A 231 -1.84 -10.62 14.66
C LYS A 231 -0.49 -11.04 14.07
N LEU A 232 -0.26 -10.75 12.78
CA LEU A 232 1.01 -11.06 12.12
C LEU A 232 2.19 -10.32 12.76
N LEU A 233 1.99 -9.07 13.21
CA LEU A 233 3.01 -8.31 13.93
C LEU A 233 3.27 -8.86 15.35
N LEU A 234 2.27 -9.37 16.04
CA LEU A 234 2.45 -9.98 17.37
C LEU A 234 3.04 -11.40 17.31
N SER A 235 2.85 -12.11 16.20
CA SER A 235 3.28 -13.50 16.03
C SER A 235 3.83 -13.73 14.61
N PRO A 236 5.02 -13.21 14.29
CA PRO A 236 5.56 -13.13 12.92
C PRO A 236 6.07 -14.47 12.37
N ILE A 237 5.57 -15.60 12.86
CA ILE A 237 6.21 -16.91 12.69
C ILE A 237 6.00 -17.47 11.27
N ASN A 238 5.02 -16.96 10.51
CA ASN A 238 4.56 -17.67 9.33
C ASN A 238 4.60 -16.85 8.02
N THR A 239 5.61 -17.14 7.18
CA THR A 239 5.68 -16.69 5.77
C THR A 239 4.98 -17.65 4.80
N LYS A 240 4.22 -18.64 5.30
CA LYS A 240 3.53 -19.64 4.47
C LYS A 240 2.65 -19.00 3.40
N ILE A 241 2.75 -19.59 2.22
CA ILE A 241 1.97 -19.27 1.04
C ILE A 241 1.28 -20.55 0.60
N GLU A 242 -0.05 -20.51 0.52
CA GLU A 242 -0.83 -21.60 -0.07
C GLU A 242 -0.93 -21.36 -1.57
N GLN A 243 -0.09 -22.06 -2.36
CA GLN A 243 0.04 -21.80 -3.79
C GLN A 243 -1.31 -21.87 -4.52
N LYS A 244 -2.11 -22.92 -4.28
CA LYS A 244 -3.41 -23.12 -4.96
C LYS A 244 -4.42 -22.01 -4.64
N GLU A 245 -4.52 -21.62 -3.37
CA GLU A 245 -5.41 -20.52 -2.95
C GLU A 245 -4.95 -19.19 -3.57
N SER A 246 -3.64 -18.99 -3.68
CA SER A 246 -3.05 -17.80 -4.29
C SER A 246 -3.34 -17.72 -5.79
N GLU A 247 -3.22 -18.84 -6.50
CA GLU A 247 -3.57 -18.95 -7.92
C GLU A 247 -5.07 -18.69 -8.17
N GLN A 248 -5.95 -19.20 -7.29
CA GLN A 248 -7.39 -18.93 -7.35
C GLN A 248 -7.71 -17.45 -7.13
N PHE A 249 -7.05 -16.83 -6.15
CA PHE A 249 -7.18 -15.40 -5.89
C PHE A 249 -6.73 -14.56 -7.10
N LEU A 250 -5.60 -14.90 -7.73
CA LEU A 250 -5.13 -14.21 -8.93
C LEU A 250 -6.08 -14.35 -10.12
N ASN A 251 -6.67 -15.53 -10.34
CA ASN A 251 -7.71 -15.68 -11.36
C ASN A 251 -8.91 -14.77 -11.08
N THR A 252 -9.33 -14.68 -9.81
CA THR A 252 -10.39 -13.74 -9.39
C THR A 252 -10.03 -12.30 -9.74
N LEU A 253 -8.78 -11.87 -9.52
CA LEU A 253 -8.33 -10.52 -9.88
C LEU A 253 -8.31 -10.27 -11.39
N ILE A 254 -7.89 -11.26 -12.18
CA ILE A 254 -7.81 -11.15 -13.65
C ILE A 254 -9.20 -10.97 -14.27
N ASP A 255 -10.20 -11.66 -13.72
CA ASP A 255 -11.58 -11.73 -14.24
C ASP A 255 -12.45 -10.51 -13.86
N LEU A 256 -11.95 -9.60 -13.00
CA LEU A 256 -12.55 -8.27 -12.76
C LEU A 256 -12.40 -7.34 -13.97
#